data_AF-A0A938PKZ8-F1
#
_entry.id   AF-A0A938PKZ8-F1
#
_cell.length_a   1.000
_cell.length_b   1.000
_cell.length_c   1.000
_cell.angle_alpha   90.00
_cell.angle_beta   90.00
_cell.angle_gamma   90.00
#
_symmetry.space_group_name_H-M   'P 1'
#
loop_
_entity.id
_entity.type
_entity.pdbx_description
1 polymer ?
#
loop_
_entity_poly.entity_id
_entity_poly.type
_entity_poly.pdbx_seq_one_letter_code
_entity_poly.pdbx_strand_id
1 'polypeptide(L)'
;MLNISRKNTFLHFAIFWFIVSLFYFFGLNYVSTGETVSRLIDAFIFFLFFLALGYASKFPTKYISFESSKPLKIFFNHAIASLVVTGIWLEFNYVVLFELAGQSHEYYTFFIDSILWRSIIGVLIYSVFVIFHYTLLYYESYNEKLERESELKTSIIEAELRNLRFQINPHFIFNSLNSISSLTISDPAKAREMTILLSDFLRYALSKSESNFSSL
;
A
#
# COMPACT_ATOMS: atom_id res chain seq x y z
N MET A 1 10.52 8.60 2.35
CA MET A 1 10.00 8.93 0.99
C MET A 1 8.58 8.37 0.92
N LEU A 2 7.47 9.07 0.72
CA LEU A 2 7.12 10.36 0.13
C LEU A 2 6.13 11.09 1.06
N ASN A 3 6.55 12.17 1.72
CA ASN A 3 5.64 13.06 2.44
C ASN A 3 5.17 14.15 1.46
N ILE A 4 4.54 13.75 0.36
CA ILE A 4 3.74 14.69 -0.43
C ILE A 4 2.59 15.07 0.49
N SER A 5 2.59 16.33 0.95
CA SER A 5 1.58 16.79 1.91
C SER A 5 0.19 16.40 1.39
N ARG A 6 -0.63 15.78 2.24
CA ARG A 6 -2.01 15.33 1.90
C ARG A 6 -2.80 16.39 1.11
N LYS A 7 -2.51 17.67 1.36
CA LYS A 7 -3.09 18.84 0.67
C LYS A 7 -2.73 18.89 -0.81
N ASN A 8 -1.47 18.61 -1.17
CA ASN A 8 -1.04 18.59 -2.58
C ASN A 8 -1.71 17.43 -3.33
N THR A 9 -1.82 16.25 -2.74
CA THR A 9 -2.48 15.10 -3.40
C THR A 9 -3.97 15.37 -3.65
N PHE A 10 -4.68 16.00 -2.71
CA PHE A 10 -6.08 16.40 -2.92
C PHE A 10 -6.22 17.39 -4.06
N LEU A 11 -5.34 18.41 -4.10
CA LEU A 11 -5.42 19.44 -5.12
C LEU A 11 -5.25 18.86 -6.54
N HIS A 12 -4.26 17.99 -6.75
CA HIS A 12 -4.08 17.33 -8.06
C HIS A 12 -5.29 16.47 -8.43
N PHE A 13 -5.87 15.76 -7.45
CA PHE A 13 -7.06 14.95 -7.66
C PHE A 13 -8.29 15.79 -8.01
N ALA A 14 -8.48 16.92 -7.33
CA ALA A 14 -9.56 17.86 -7.62
C ALA A 14 -9.39 18.50 -9.00
N ILE A 15 -8.16 18.89 -9.38
CA ILE A 15 -7.85 19.41 -10.72
C ILE A 15 -8.16 18.36 -11.79
N PHE A 16 -7.77 17.10 -11.57
CA PHE A 16 -8.07 16.01 -12.49
C PHE A 16 -9.57 15.87 -12.73
N TRP A 17 -10.37 15.79 -11.66
CA TRP A 17 -11.83 15.67 -11.79
C TRP A 17 -12.49 16.90 -12.38
N PHE A 18 -11.95 18.08 -12.12
CA PHE A 18 -12.41 19.30 -12.75
C PHE A 18 -12.21 19.24 -14.27
N ILE A 19 -11.04 18.80 -14.74
CA ILE A 19 -10.76 18.62 -16.17
C ILE A 19 -11.70 17.57 -16.78
N VAL A 20 -11.87 16.41 -16.13
CA VAL A 20 -12.80 15.38 -16.61
C VAL A 20 -14.23 15.92 -16.70
N SER A 21 -14.66 16.71 -15.72
CA SER A 21 -15.98 17.36 -15.74
C SER A 21 -16.12 18.39 -16.86
N LEU A 22 -15.05 19.10 -17.24
CA LEU A 22 -15.09 20.00 -18.38
C LEU A 22 -15.28 19.22 -19.68
N PHE A 23 -14.55 18.13 -19.88
CA PHE A 23 -14.76 17.24 -21.03
C PHE A 23 -16.18 16.69 -21.07
N TYR A 24 -16.70 16.27 -19.91
CA TYR A 24 -18.07 15.81 -19.77
C TYR A 24 -19.08 16.88 -20.16
N PHE A 25 -18.93 18.11 -19.65
CA PHE A 25 -19.77 19.25 -20.02
C PHE A 25 -19.74 19.53 -21.53
N PHE A 26 -18.57 19.56 -22.15
CA PHE A 26 -18.47 19.76 -23.61
C PHE A 26 -19.13 18.62 -24.39
N GLY A 27 -19.01 17.37 -23.93
CA GLY A 27 -19.72 16.23 -24.48
C GLY A 27 -21.24 16.38 -24.39
N LEU A 28 -21.76 16.83 -23.25
CA LEU A 28 -23.20 17.13 -23.10
C LEU A 28 -23.65 18.21 -24.07
N ASN A 29 -22.85 19.27 -24.26
CA ASN A 29 -23.17 20.33 -25.23
C ASN A 29 -23.21 19.84 -26.68
N TYR A 30 -22.47 18.77 -27.00
CA TYR A 30 -22.45 18.20 -28.34
C TYR A 30 -23.62 17.24 -28.60
N VAL A 31 -24.05 16.49 -27.59
CA VAL A 31 -25.03 15.38 -27.75
C VAL A 31 -26.45 15.78 -27.33
N SER A 32 -26.62 16.76 -26.44
CA SER A 32 -27.93 17.13 -25.88
C SER A 32 -28.41 18.51 -26.34
N THR A 33 -29.72 18.65 -26.45
CA THR A 33 -30.41 19.94 -26.63
C THR A 33 -31.01 20.41 -25.29
N GLY A 34 -31.76 21.51 -25.27
CA GLY A 34 -32.27 22.13 -24.04
C GLY A 34 -31.36 23.23 -23.48
N GLU A 35 -31.58 23.62 -22.22
CA GLU A 35 -30.89 24.77 -21.64
C GLU A 35 -29.43 24.47 -21.24
N THR A 36 -28.54 25.44 -21.45
CA THR A 36 -27.13 25.33 -21.03
C THR A 36 -27.01 25.21 -19.50
N VAL A 37 -27.96 25.78 -18.76
CA VAL A 37 -28.00 25.71 -17.29
C VAL A 37 -28.15 24.26 -16.81
N SER A 38 -29.04 23.46 -17.42
CA SER A 38 -29.24 22.05 -17.08
C SER A 38 -27.96 21.23 -17.29
N ARG A 39 -27.26 21.45 -18.41
CA ARG A 39 -25.98 20.80 -18.72
C ARG A 39 -24.88 21.18 -17.72
N LEU A 40 -24.86 22.43 -17.28
CA LEU A 40 -23.88 22.93 -16.32
C LEU A 40 -24.14 22.31 -14.93
N ILE A 41 -25.39 22.23 -14.50
CA ILE A 41 -25.80 21.59 -13.25
C ILE A 41 -25.40 20.11 -13.28
N ASP A 42 -25.73 19.39 -14.35
CA ASP A 42 -25.39 17.96 -14.49
C ASP A 42 -23.86 17.73 -14.40
N ALA A 43 -23.07 18.52 -15.14
CA ALA A 43 -21.62 18.43 -15.09
C ALA A 43 -21.05 18.77 -13.70
N PHE A 44 -21.62 19.77 -13.02
CA PHE A 44 -21.20 20.14 -11.67
C PHE A 44 -21.50 19.03 -10.65
N ILE A 45 -22.67 18.39 -10.75
CA ILE A 45 -23.02 17.23 -9.91
C ILE A 45 -22.08 16.06 -10.21
N PHE A 46 -21.80 15.78 -11.49
CA PHE A 46 -20.81 14.78 -11.89
C PHE A 46 -19.45 15.04 -11.22
N PHE A 47 -18.94 16.28 -11.30
CA PHE A 47 -17.68 16.67 -10.65
C PHE A 47 -17.69 16.39 -9.14
N LEU A 48 -18.67 16.95 -8.42
CA LEU A 48 -18.73 16.82 -6.96
C LEU A 48 -18.91 15.37 -6.52
N PHE A 49 -19.77 14.62 -7.21
CA PHE A 49 -20.07 13.24 -6.86
C PHE A 49 -18.83 12.35 -7.03
N PHE A 50 -18.15 12.42 -8.17
CA PHE A 50 -16.98 11.56 -8.41
C PHE A 50 -15.73 12.02 -7.66
N LEU A 51 -15.62 13.31 -7.32
CA LEU A 51 -14.64 13.80 -6.37
C LEU A 51 -14.88 13.16 -4.98
N ALA A 52 -16.11 13.19 -4.48
CA ALA A 52 -16.48 12.59 -3.20
C ALA A 52 -16.30 11.07 -3.20
N LEU A 53 -16.73 10.39 -4.28
CA LEU A 53 -16.60 8.94 -4.44
C LEU A 53 -15.14 8.49 -4.40
N GLY A 54 -14.25 9.23 -5.08
CA GLY A 54 -12.83 8.92 -5.04
C GLY A 54 -12.24 8.94 -3.64
N TYR A 55 -12.70 9.86 -2.78
CA TYR A 55 -12.35 9.87 -1.37
C TYR A 55 -12.99 8.74 -0.58
N ALA A 56 -14.28 8.49 -0.80
CA ALA A 56 -15.06 7.50 -0.06
C ALA A 56 -14.70 6.03 -0.43
N SER A 57 -14.18 5.79 -1.63
CA SER A 57 -13.81 4.45 -2.11
C SER A 57 -12.69 3.76 -1.29
N LYS A 58 -12.02 4.52 -0.41
CA LYS A 58 -11.09 4.00 0.61
C LYS A 58 -11.77 3.11 1.65
N PHE A 59 -13.03 3.35 1.97
CA PHE A 59 -13.70 2.64 3.07
C PHE A 59 -14.05 1.19 2.68
N PRO A 60 -14.74 0.91 1.55
CA PRO A 60 -15.11 -0.46 1.19
C PRO A 60 -13.91 -1.39 1.05
N THR A 61 -12.81 -0.89 0.46
CA THR A 61 -11.58 -1.66 0.22
C THR A 61 -10.80 -1.95 1.50
N LYS A 62 -10.91 -1.10 2.53
CA LYS A 62 -10.29 -1.34 3.84
C LYS A 62 -10.99 -2.44 4.65
N TYR A 63 -12.31 -2.55 4.57
CA TYR A 63 -13.08 -3.52 5.35
C TYR A 63 -13.21 -4.90 4.69
N ILE A 64 -13.05 -4.96 3.36
CA ILE A 64 -13.02 -6.22 2.61
C ILE A 64 -11.56 -6.52 2.27
N SER A 65 -10.86 -7.17 3.20
CA SER A 65 -9.45 -7.52 2.99
C SER A 65 -9.34 -8.60 1.91
N PHE A 66 -8.37 -8.40 1.01
CA PHE A 66 -8.06 -9.34 -0.07
C PHE A 66 -7.52 -10.66 0.48
N GLU A 67 -6.81 -10.62 1.62
CA GLU A 67 -6.17 -11.79 2.22
C GLU A 67 -7.15 -12.72 2.96
N SER A 68 -8.28 -12.19 3.46
CA SER A 68 -9.24 -13.00 4.26
C SER A 68 -10.52 -13.37 3.50
N SER A 69 -10.72 -12.86 2.28
CA SER A 69 -11.98 -13.00 1.54
C SER A 69 -11.79 -13.74 0.22
N LYS A 70 -12.73 -14.64 -0.12
CA LYS A 70 -12.74 -15.31 -1.43
C LYS A 70 -12.90 -14.28 -2.57
N PRO A 71 -12.18 -14.38 -3.69
CA PRO A 71 -12.28 -13.43 -4.82
C PRO A 71 -13.71 -13.22 -5.31
N LEU A 72 -14.51 -14.28 -5.32
CA LEU A 72 -15.92 -14.24 -5.71
C LEU A 72 -16.76 -13.32 -4.80
N LYS A 73 -16.50 -13.35 -3.48
CA LYS A 73 -17.19 -12.48 -2.51
C LYS A 73 -16.82 -11.02 -2.72
N ILE A 74 -15.55 -10.74 -3.01
CA ILE A 74 -15.05 -9.39 -3.31
C ILE A 74 -15.74 -8.86 -4.57
N PHE A 75 -15.78 -9.68 -5.63
CA PHE A 75 -16.44 -9.33 -6.89
C PHE A 75 -17.92 -8.99 -6.68
N PHE A 76 -18.70 -9.87 -6.05
CA PHE A 76 -20.13 -9.63 -5.85
C PHE A 76 -20.39 -8.41 -4.96
N ASN A 77 -19.60 -8.20 -3.90
CA ASN A 77 -19.73 -7.02 -3.05
C ASN A 77 -19.49 -5.73 -3.83
N HIS A 78 -18.45 -5.67 -4.66
CA HIS A 78 -18.16 -4.49 -5.47
C HIS A 78 -19.12 -4.32 -6.65
N ALA A 79 -19.65 -5.40 -7.21
CA ALA A 79 -20.68 -5.34 -8.23
C ALA A 79 -21.99 -4.75 -7.66
N ILE A 80 -22.40 -5.16 -6.45
CA ILE A 80 -23.58 -4.58 -5.80
C ILE A 80 -23.31 -3.11 -5.44
N ALA A 81 -22.15 -2.81 -4.85
CA ALA A 81 -21.81 -1.46 -4.45
C ALA A 81 -21.71 -0.50 -5.65
N SER A 82 -21.19 -0.95 -6.80
CA SER A 82 -21.11 -0.12 -8.00
C SER A 82 -22.49 0.25 -8.52
N LEU A 83 -23.44 -0.69 -8.50
CA LEU A 83 -24.83 -0.44 -8.89
C LEU A 83 -25.52 0.52 -7.92
N VAL A 84 -25.34 0.34 -6.61
CA VAL A 84 -25.93 1.22 -5.59
C VAL A 84 -25.38 2.65 -5.71
N VAL A 85 -24.07 2.80 -5.81
CA VAL A 85 -23.43 4.12 -5.94
C VAL A 85 -23.86 4.82 -7.22
N THR A 86 -23.92 4.08 -8.34
CA THR A 86 -24.35 4.61 -9.63
C THR A 86 -25.83 5.02 -9.59
N GLY A 87 -26.68 4.21 -8.96
CA GLY A 87 -28.10 4.53 -8.75
C GLY A 87 -28.28 5.80 -7.93
N ILE A 88 -27.57 5.92 -6.80
CA ILE A 88 -27.61 7.13 -5.95
C ILE A 88 -27.19 8.37 -6.74
N TRP A 89 -26.14 8.27 -7.56
CA TRP A 89 -25.70 9.37 -8.41
C TRP A 89 -26.78 9.81 -9.39
N LEU A 90 -27.39 8.86 -10.12
CA LEU A 90 -28.40 9.16 -11.13
C LEU A 90 -29.68 9.72 -10.51
N GLU A 91 -30.17 9.12 -9.43
CA GLU A 91 -31.35 9.60 -8.70
C GLU A 91 -31.11 11.01 -8.13
N PHE A 92 -29.96 11.24 -7.50
CA PHE A 92 -29.61 12.56 -6.99
C PHE A 92 -29.53 13.60 -8.11
N ASN A 93 -28.91 13.25 -9.24
CA ASN A 93 -28.78 14.15 -10.39
C ASN A 93 -30.17 14.48 -10.99
N TYR A 94 -31.03 13.47 -11.14
CA TYR A 94 -32.39 13.64 -11.63
C TYR A 94 -33.21 14.60 -10.75
N VAL A 95 -33.19 14.39 -9.43
CA VAL A 95 -33.92 15.24 -8.47
C VAL A 95 -33.41 16.68 -8.49
N VAL A 96 -32.09 16.88 -8.51
CA VAL A 96 -31.51 18.24 -8.53
C VAL A 96 -31.80 18.95 -9.85
N LEU A 97 -31.75 18.24 -10.98
CA LEU A 97 -32.18 18.80 -12.25
C LEU A 97 -33.65 19.23 -12.17
N PHE A 98 -34.54 18.34 -11.70
CA PHE A 98 -35.97 18.59 -11.55
C PHE A 98 -36.28 19.90 -10.81
N GLU A 99 -35.59 20.11 -9.68
CA GLU A 99 -35.80 21.28 -8.82
C GLU A 99 -35.11 22.56 -9.33
N LEU A 100 -33.87 22.45 -9.83
CA LEU A 100 -33.02 23.63 -10.09
C LEU A 100 -32.93 24.06 -11.56
N ALA A 101 -33.07 23.13 -12.50
CA ALA A 101 -32.87 23.39 -13.92
C ALA A 101 -34.17 23.74 -14.67
N GLY A 102 -35.28 23.86 -13.94
CA GLY A 102 -36.61 24.04 -14.51
C GLY A 102 -37.09 22.80 -15.27
N GLN A 103 -38.38 22.70 -15.58
CA GLN A 103 -38.98 21.56 -16.28
C GLN A 103 -38.71 21.58 -17.80
N SER A 104 -37.49 21.93 -18.22
CA SER A 104 -37.09 21.93 -19.64
C SER A 104 -37.21 20.53 -20.24
N HIS A 105 -38.31 20.26 -20.94
CA HIS A 105 -38.70 18.91 -21.38
C HIS A 105 -37.63 18.20 -22.22
N GLU A 106 -36.87 18.97 -23.02
CA GLU A 106 -35.80 18.44 -23.88
C GLU A 106 -34.67 17.78 -23.09
N TYR A 107 -34.16 18.45 -22.04
CA TYR A 107 -33.00 17.92 -21.30
C TYR A 107 -33.38 16.72 -20.43
N TYR A 108 -34.59 16.69 -19.84
CA TYR A 108 -35.04 15.50 -19.12
C TYR A 108 -35.17 14.29 -20.02
N THR A 109 -35.73 14.48 -21.21
CA THR A 109 -35.87 13.37 -22.17
C THR A 109 -34.49 12.81 -22.51
N PHE A 110 -33.53 13.70 -22.80
CA PHE A 110 -32.13 13.29 -22.98
C PHE A 110 -31.54 12.58 -21.75
N PHE A 111 -31.79 13.08 -20.53
CA PHE A 111 -31.28 12.47 -19.30
C PHE A 111 -31.83 11.05 -19.12
N ILE A 112 -33.13 10.85 -19.32
CA ILE A 112 -33.78 9.53 -19.21
C ILE A 112 -33.26 8.58 -20.28
N ASP A 113 -33.18 9.02 -21.54
CA ASP A 113 -32.66 8.21 -22.65
C ASP A 113 -31.18 7.83 -22.45
N SER A 114 -30.44 8.64 -21.68
CA SER A 114 -29.03 8.42 -21.38
C SER A 114 -28.74 7.55 -20.15
N ILE A 115 -29.76 7.15 -19.37
CA ILE A 115 -29.58 6.38 -18.13
C ILE A 115 -28.70 5.14 -18.32
N LEU A 116 -28.90 4.40 -19.41
CA LEU A 116 -28.16 3.15 -19.64
C LEU A 116 -26.65 3.39 -19.81
N TRP A 117 -26.25 4.30 -20.70
CA TRP A 117 -24.82 4.57 -20.90
C TRP A 117 -24.20 5.28 -19.70
N ARG A 118 -24.95 6.16 -19.02
CA ARG A 118 -24.49 6.78 -17.78
C ARG A 118 -24.24 5.74 -16.70
N SER A 119 -25.12 4.74 -16.60
CA SER A 119 -24.96 3.63 -15.67
C SER A 119 -23.69 2.84 -15.93
N ILE A 120 -23.41 2.55 -17.21
CA ILE A 120 -22.16 1.88 -17.62
C ILE A 120 -20.95 2.71 -17.19
N ILE A 121 -20.96 4.02 -17.46
CA ILE A 121 -19.85 4.90 -17.08
C ILE A 121 -19.68 4.99 -15.55
N GLY A 122 -20.78 5.10 -14.79
CA GLY A 122 -20.73 5.12 -13.33
C GLY A 122 -20.09 3.85 -12.75
N VAL A 123 -20.49 2.68 -13.26
CA VAL A 123 -19.92 1.39 -12.86
C VAL A 123 -18.44 1.28 -13.25
N LEU A 124 -18.06 1.74 -14.45
CA LEU A 124 -16.66 1.74 -14.89
C LEU A 124 -15.79 2.64 -14.02
N ILE A 125 -16.24 3.87 -13.74
CA ILE A 125 -15.50 4.81 -12.87
C ILE A 125 -15.35 4.22 -11.46
N TYR A 126 -16.42 3.67 -10.89
CA TYR A 126 -16.35 2.98 -9.60
C TYR A 126 -15.32 1.84 -9.62
N SER A 127 -15.34 1.02 -10.68
CA SER A 127 -14.42 -0.12 -10.82
C SER A 127 -12.97 0.34 -10.89
N VAL A 128 -12.67 1.41 -11.62
CA VAL A 128 -11.33 2.03 -11.67
C VAL A 128 -10.89 2.49 -10.28
N PHE A 129 -11.77 3.12 -9.51
CA PHE A 129 -11.45 3.54 -8.14
C PHE A 129 -11.16 2.36 -7.21
N VAL A 130 -11.92 1.27 -7.32
CA VAL A 130 -11.72 0.06 -6.54
C VAL A 130 -10.38 -0.60 -6.88
N ILE A 131 -10.08 -0.76 -8.18
CA ILE A 131 -8.82 -1.33 -8.65
C ILE A 131 -7.65 -0.48 -8.13
N PHE A 132 -7.71 0.83 -8.33
CA PHE A 132 -6.67 1.76 -7.88
C PHE A 132 -6.41 1.63 -6.37
N HIS A 133 -7.45 1.58 -5.54
CA HIS A 133 -7.28 1.42 -4.10
C HIS A 133 -6.73 0.05 -3.70
N TYR A 134 -7.15 -1.03 -4.34
CA TYR A 134 -6.56 -2.35 -4.09
C TYR A 134 -5.09 -2.40 -4.48
N THR A 135 -4.69 -1.75 -5.58
CA THR A 135 -3.28 -1.65 -5.98
C THR A 135 -2.46 -0.91 -4.92
N LEU A 136 -2.98 0.19 -4.37
CA LEU A 136 -2.29 0.93 -3.30
C LEU A 136 -2.16 0.09 -2.02
N LEU A 137 -3.24 -0.55 -1.57
CA LEU A 137 -3.22 -1.41 -0.37
C LEU A 137 -2.27 -2.59 -0.54
N TYR A 138 -2.24 -3.20 -1.72
CA TYR A 138 -1.33 -4.30 -2.04
C TYR A 138 0.13 -3.83 -1.99
N TYR A 139 0.43 -2.65 -2.54
CA TYR A 139 1.77 -2.08 -2.52
C TYR A 139 2.25 -1.76 -1.10
N GLU A 140 1.39 -1.18 -0.26
CA GLU A 140 1.68 -0.93 1.17
C GLU A 140 1.98 -2.25 1.89
N SER A 141 1.09 -3.24 1.75
CA SER A 141 1.25 -4.56 2.39
C SER A 141 2.50 -5.30 1.91
N TYR A 142 2.88 -5.15 0.64
CA TYR A 142 4.08 -5.75 0.07
C TYR A 142 5.36 -5.14 0.66
N ASN A 143 5.41 -3.82 0.80
CA ASN A 143 6.55 -3.14 1.41
C ASN A 143 6.71 -3.49 2.90
N GLU A 144 5.60 -3.56 3.65
CA GLU A 144 5.63 -4.01 5.05
C GLU A 144 6.15 -5.44 5.19
N LYS A 145 5.78 -6.34 4.26
CA LYS A 145 6.31 -7.71 4.22
C LYS A 145 7.80 -7.74 3.92
N LEU A 146 8.27 -6.94 2.96
CA LEU A 146 9.71 -6.84 2.65
C LEU A 146 10.52 -6.32 3.84
N GLU A 147 10.02 -5.31 4.54
CA GLU A 147 10.66 -4.76 5.74
C GLU A 147 10.74 -5.83 6.84
N ARG A 148 9.63 -6.53 7.12
CA ARG A 148 9.57 -7.62 8.10
C ARG A 148 10.47 -8.79 7.73
N GLU A 149 10.57 -9.16 6.45
CA GLU A 149 11.51 -10.20 6.00
C GLU A 149 12.96 -9.78 6.24
N SER A 150 13.29 -8.51 6.01
CA SER A 150 14.62 -7.98 6.29
C SER A 150 14.93 -8.02 7.78
N GLU A 151 14.01 -7.62 8.65
CA GLU A 151 14.16 -7.69 10.10
C GLU A 151 14.33 -9.14 10.61
N LEU A 152 13.56 -10.07 10.05
CA LEU A 152 13.66 -11.49 10.40
C LEU A 152 15.00 -12.09 9.98
N LYS A 153 15.50 -11.76 8.78
CA LYS A 153 16.83 -12.20 8.32
C LYS A 153 17.93 -11.70 9.26
N THR A 154 17.90 -10.43 9.64
CA THR A 154 18.84 -9.86 10.61
C THR A 154 18.76 -10.60 11.95
N SER A 155 17.55 -10.85 12.45
CA SER A 155 17.32 -11.57 13.71
C SER A 155 17.85 -13.02 13.69
N ILE A 156 17.71 -13.72 12.56
CA ILE A 156 18.24 -15.08 12.37
C ILE A 156 19.77 -15.05 12.38
N ILE A 157 20.39 -14.14 11.62
CA ILE A 157 21.85 -13.99 11.56
C ILE A 157 22.41 -13.73 12.97
N GLU A 158 21.80 -12.83 13.73
CA GLU A 158 22.22 -12.57 15.10
C GLU A 158 22.09 -13.79 16.02
N ALA A 159 21.02 -14.59 15.86
CA ALA A 159 20.82 -15.80 16.64
C ALA A 159 21.86 -16.89 16.30
N GLU A 160 22.17 -17.08 15.01
CA GLU A 160 23.23 -17.99 14.55
C GLU A 160 24.59 -17.55 15.08
N LEU A 161 24.90 -16.24 15.04
CA LEU A 161 26.13 -15.69 15.60
C LEU A 161 26.22 -15.91 17.12
N ARG A 162 25.12 -15.72 17.87
CA ARG A 162 25.07 -16.04 19.31
C ARG A 162 25.34 -17.52 19.55
N ASN A 163 24.73 -18.41 18.76
CA ASN A 163 24.94 -19.85 18.89
C ASN A 163 26.39 -20.26 18.57
N LEU A 164 26.98 -19.72 17.50
CA LEU A 164 28.40 -19.93 17.16
C LEU A 164 29.33 -19.47 18.30
N ARG A 165 29.04 -18.34 18.96
CA ARG A 165 29.77 -17.89 20.15
C ARG A 165 29.64 -18.88 21.31
N PHE A 166 28.45 -19.42 21.55
CA PHE A 166 28.23 -20.45 22.58
C PHE A 166 28.93 -21.78 22.28
N GLN A 167 29.17 -22.11 21.01
CA GLN A 167 29.89 -23.32 20.61
C GLN A 167 31.41 -23.26 20.88
N ILE A 168 31.98 -22.09 21.20
CA ILE A 168 33.31 -22.03 21.81
C ILE A 168 33.18 -22.63 23.21
N ASN A 169 33.51 -23.92 23.34
CA ASN A 169 33.33 -24.66 24.57
C ASN A 169 34.12 -23.98 25.71
N PRO A 170 33.47 -23.45 26.76
CA PRO A 170 34.17 -22.84 27.89
C PRO A 170 35.17 -23.81 28.54
N HIS A 171 34.87 -25.10 28.52
CA HIS A 171 35.76 -26.15 28.99
C HIS A 171 37.06 -26.23 28.19
N PHE A 172 37.04 -25.98 26.88
CA PHE A 172 38.26 -25.91 26.08
C PHE A 172 39.16 -24.78 26.57
N ILE A 173 38.59 -23.59 26.79
CA ILE A 173 39.33 -22.44 27.33
C ILE A 173 39.93 -22.79 28.70
N PHE A 174 39.14 -23.35 29.62
CA PHE A 174 39.63 -23.74 30.95
C PHE A 174 40.70 -24.83 30.88
N ASN A 175 40.56 -25.83 30.01
CA ASN A 175 41.57 -26.87 29.83
C ASN A 175 42.87 -26.33 29.23
N SER A 176 42.78 -25.44 28.25
CA SER A 176 43.94 -24.78 27.67
C SER A 176 44.66 -23.93 28.70
N LEU A 177 43.93 -23.16 29.52
CA LEU A 177 44.50 -22.36 30.62
C LEU A 177 45.15 -23.24 31.70
N ASN A 178 44.49 -24.32 32.12
CA ASN A 178 45.06 -25.26 33.10
C ASN A 178 46.36 -25.91 32.57
N SER A 179 46.38 -26.30 31.30
CA SER A 179 47.57 -26.86 30.65
C SER A 179 48.71 -25.84 30.60
N ILE A 180 48.41 -24.59 30.22
CA ILE A 180 49.39 -23.49 30.25
C ILE A 180 49.92 -23.27 31.68
N SER A 181 49.04 -23.25 32.69
CA SER A 181 49.42 -23.07 34.09
C SER A 181 50.28 -24.21 34.64
N SER A 182 50.14 -25.43 34.14
CA SER A 182 51.06 -26.52 34.49
C SER A 182 52.42 -26.33 33.83
N LEU A 183 52.43 -25.86 32.58
CA LEU A 183 53.66 -25.67 31.80
C LEU A 183 54.48 -24.48 32.31
N THR A 184 53.90 -23.46 32.94
CA THR A 184 54.68 -22.32 33.46
C THR A 184 55.74 -22.72 34.49
N ILE A 185 55.54 -23.85 35.19
CA ILE A 185 56.51 -24.41 36.14
C ILE A 185 57.41 -25.45 35.47
N SER A 186 56.84 -26.34 34.65
CA SER A 186 57.57 -27.48 34.08
C SER A 186 58.30 -27.20 32.76
N ASP A 187 57.78 -26.29 31.93
CA ASP A 187 58.36 -25.87 30.64
C ASP A 187 57.85 -24.46 30.25
N PRO A 188 58.49 -23.39 30.76
CA PRO A 188 58.03 -22.01 30.56
C PRO A 188 58.02 -21.56 29.09
N ALA A 189 58.90 -22.11 28.25
CA ALA A 189 58.97 -21.78 26.84
C ALA A 189 57.72 -22.28 26.10
N LYS A 190 57.32 -23.52 26.37
CA LYS A 190 56.10 -24.12 25.80
C LYS A 190 54.81 -23.49 26.34
N ALA A 191 54.81 -23.05 27.60
CA ALA A 191 53.70 -22.27 28.16
C ALA A 191 53.48 -20.96 27.37
N ARG A 192 54.56 -20.25 27.03
CA ARG A 192 54.51 -19.01 26.24
C ARG A 192 53.98 -19.25 24.83
N GLU A 193 54.41 -20.33 24.17
CA GLU A 193 53.94 -20.72 22.84
C GLU A 193 52.43 -21.04 22.85
N MET A 194 51.97 -21.87 23.80
CA MET A 194 50.55 -22.20 23.97
C MET A 194 49.68 -20.97 24.26
N THR A 195 50.22 -19.99 25.00
CA THR A 195 49.51 -18.74 25.28
C THR A 195 49.28 -17.92 24.01
N ILE A 196 50.28 -17.84 23.12
CA ILE A 196 50.15 -17.16 21.83
C ILE A 196 49.14 -17.89 20.94
N LEU A 197 49.22 -19.22 20.84
CA LEU A 197 48.27 -20.04 20.08
C LEU A 197 46.82 -19.88 20.57
N LEU A 198 46.59 -19.86 21.88
CA LEU A 198 45.25 -19.63 22.45
C LEU A 198 44.73 -18.22 22.13
N SER A 199 45.60 -17.20 22.21
CA SER A 199 45.26 -15.82 21.83
C SER A 199 44.90 -15.71 20.34
N ASP A 200 45.66 -16.35 19.44
CA ASP A 200 45.41 -16.32 18.00
C ASP A 200 44.12 -17.08 17.64
N PHE A 201 43.87 -18.22 18.28
CA PHE A 201 42.63 -18.97 18.14
C PHE A 201 41.41 -18.15 18.56
N LEU A 202 41.47 -17.52 19.75
CA LEU A 202 40.40 -16.64 20.24
C LEU A 202 40.18 -15.42 19.33
N ARG A 203 41.27 -14.81 18.85
CA ARG A 203 41.21 -13.69 17.93
C ARG A 203 40.55 -14.09 16.61
N TYR A 204 40.88 -15.25 16.06
CA TYR A 204 40.25 -15.77 14.83
C TYR A 204 38.76 -16.10 15.04
N ALA A 205 38.42 -16.72 16.17
CA ALA A 205 37.04 -17.05 16.51
C ALA A 205 36.16 -15.80 16.70
N LEU A 206 36.75 -14.69 17.17
CA LEU A 206 36.06 -13.41 17.38
C LEU A 206 36.06 -12.50 16.14
N SER A 207 37.16 -12.44 15.37
CA SER A 207 37.30 -11.55 14.20
C SER A 207 36.40 -11.93 13.03
N LYS A 208 36.16 -13.23 12.84
CA LYS A 208 35.15 -13.71 11.88
C LYS A 208 33.72 -13.28 12.26
N SER A 209 33.49 -12.90 13.52
CA SER A 209 32.21 -12.34 13.96
C SER A 209 32.05 -10.84 13.64
N GLU A 210 33.15 -10.11 13.41
CA GLU A 210 33.12 -8.69 13.05
C GLU A 210 33.08 -8.45 11.53
N SER A 211 33.79 -9.25 10.71
CA SER A 211 33.86 -8.99 9.25
C SER A 211 32.55 -9.20 8.49
N ASN A 212 31.64 -10.04 9.02
CA ASN A 212 30.29 -10.23 8.48
C ASN A 212 29.35 -9.05 8.78
N PHE A 213 29.73 -8.15 9.71
CA PHE A 213 28.94 -6.97 10.08
C PHE A 213 29.32 -5.73 9.23
N SER A 214 30.51 -5.72 8.61
CA SER A 214 31.02 -4.60 7.82
C SER A 214 30.90 -4.77 6.30
N SER A 215 30.36 -5.90 5.83
CA SER A 215 30.26 -6.27 4.40
C SER A 215 28.81 -6.42 3.90
N LEU A 216 27.83 -6.03 4.72
CA LEU A 216 26.41 -5.90 4.41
C LEU A 216 25.97 -4.46 4.67
#